data_AF-C4WWT3-F1
#
_entry.id   AF-C4WWT3-F1
#
_cell.length_a   1.000
_cell.length_b   1.000
_cell.length_c   1.000
_cell.angle_alpha   90.00
_cell.angle_beta   90.00
_cell.angle_gamma   90.00
#
_symmetry.space_group_name_H-M   'P 1'
#
loop_
_entity.id
_entity.type
_entity.pdbx_description
1 polymer ?
#
loop_
_entity_poly.entity_id
_entity_poly.type
_entity_poly.pdbx_seq_one_letter_code
_entity_poly.pdbx_strand_id
1 'polypeptide(L)'
;MSTTVTEKALDLINKNYGLDHYLLKTAACDLRTTLSLKIKRHLLMALRDKTLYADDNVKQQEVYDKYKHYLKDYTHEEIEWYGLTFFEALLKMQDIDELNEKKAPLKAKYRLELIEELKNSNETIEEDKSWLNKLNPFN
;
A
#
# COMPACT_ATOMS: atom_id res chain seq x y z
N MET A 1 24.54 -8.14 10.63
CA MET A 1 24.78 -8.03 9.18
C MET A 1 26.27 -7.74 8.98
N SER A 2 26.96 -8.44 8.07
CA SER A 2 28.35 -8.18 7.72
C SER A 2 28.42 -7.83 6.24
N THR A 3 29.05 -6.70 5.90
CA THR A 3 29.13 -6.16 4.53
C THR A 3 30.51 -5.59 4.30
N THR A 4 31.01 -5.71 3.08
CA THR A 4 32.25 -5.04 2.66
C THR A 4 31.98 -3.54 2.48
N VAL A 5 32.84 -2.72 3.06
CA VAL A 5 32.75 -1.25 3.01
C VAL A 5 34.10 -0.65 2.65
N THR A 6 34.08 0.55 2.10
CA THR A 6 35.30 1.34 1.83
C THR A 6 35.57 2.30 2.99
N GLU A 7 36.82 2.72 3.17
CA GLU A 7 37.19 3.72 4.19
C GLU A 7 36.41 5.02 4.02
N LYS A 8 36.22 5.46 2.76
CA LYS A 8 35.39 6.63 2.45
C LYS A 8 33.95 6.50 2.95
N ALA A 9 33.36 5.31 2.87
CA ALA A 9 32.01 5.08 3.39
C ALA A 9 31.98 5.22 4.92
N LEU A 10 32.99 4.70 5.62
CA LEU A 10 33.14 4.88 7.07
C LEU A 10 33.27 6.36 7.45
N ASP A 11 34.06 7.13 6.72
CA ASP A 11 34.20 8.57 6.94
C ASP A 11 32.87 9.32 6.77
N LEU A 12 32.08 8.95 5.75
CA LEU A 12 30.77 9.56 5.51
C LEU A 12 29.76 9.20 6.60
N ILE A 13 29.79 7.96 7.09
CA ILE A 13 28.95 7.51 8.21
C ILE A 13 29.31 8.31 9.48
N ASN A 14 30.60 8.46 9.77
CA ASN A 14 31.08 9.21 10.91
C ASN A 14 30.71 10.70 10.82
N LYS A 15 30.85 11.30 9.63
CA LYS A 15 30.45 12.70 9.37
C LYS A 15 28.96 12.97 9.58
N ASN A 16 28.11 11.94 9.45
CA ASN A 16 26.67 12.05 9.66
C ASN A 16 26.22 11.55 11.04
N TYR A 17 27.15 11.29 11.97
CA TYR A 17 26.84 10.81 13.32
C TYR A 17 26.05 9.49 13.35
N GLY A 18 26.44 8.57 12.47
CA GLY A 18 25.91 7.20 12.45
C GLY A 18 25.32 6.79 11.09
N LEU A 19 25.15 5.48 10.95
CA LEU A 19 24.69 4.87 9.69
C LEU A 19 23.24 5.28 9.37
N ASP A 20 22.35 5.29 10.36
CA ASP A 20 20.93 5.63 10.16
C ASP A 20 20.78 7.05 9.60
N HIS A 21 21.48 8.02 10.21
CA HIS A 21 21.50 9.40 9.74
C HIS A 21 22.09 9.51 8.34
N TYR A 22 23.19 8.80 8.06
CA TYR A 22 23.78 8.77 6.73
C TYR A 22 22.77 8.28 5.68
N LEU A 23 22.13 7.13 5.92
CA LEU A 23 21.17 6.56 4.99
C LEU A 23 19.94 7.47 4.81
N LEU A 24 19.34 7.96 5.89
CA LEU A 24 18.12 8.77 5.81
C LEU A 24 18.38 10.14 5.17
N LYS A 25 19.51 10.79 5.47
CA LYS A 25 19.86 12.13 4.95
C LYS A 25 20.38 12.10 3.51
N THR A 26 21.09 11.06 3.11
CA THR A 26 21.70 10.99 1.77
C THR A 26 20.64 10.67 0.70
N ALA A 27 20.67 11.39 -0.42
CA ALA A 27 19.74 11.19 -1.53
C ALA A 27 19.98 9.83 -2.24
N ALA A 28 18.95 9.34 -2.96
CA ALA A 28 19.01 8.04 -3.63
C ALA A 28 20.19 7.94 -4.61
N CYS A 29 20.42 9.00 -5.39
CA CYS A 29 21.48 9.09 -6.40
C CYS A 29 22.89 8.98 -5.81
N ASP A 30 23.05 9.31 -4.53
CA ASP A 30 24.34 9.30 -3.84
C ASP A 30 24.64 7.96 -3.16
N LEU A 31 23.60 7.21 -2.75
CA LEU A 31 23.76 5.91 -2.09
C LEU A 31 24.24 4.80 -3.05
N ARG A 32 24.03 4.96 -4.36
CA ARG A 32 24.57 4.18 -5.51
C ARG A 32 24.53 2.64 -5.44
N THR A 33 23.95 2.07 -4.39
CA THR A 33 23.95 0.65 -4.09
C THR A 33 22.52 0.23 -3.75
N THR A 34 22.06 -0.85 -4.39
CA THR A 34 20.70 -1.37 -4.19
C THR A 34 20.45 -1.77 -2.73
N LEU A 35 21.46 -2.33 -2.06
CA LEU A 35 21.39 -2.67 -0.64
C LEU A 35 21.09 -1.45 0.23
N SER A 36 21.79 -0.33 0.04
CA SER A 36 21.58 0.88 0.84
C SER A 36 20.19 1.47 0.62
N LEU A 37 19.70 1.45 -0.63
CA LEU A 37 18.34 1.90 -0.95
C LEU A 37 17.28 1.02 -0.29
N LYS A 38 17.47 -0.30 -0.30
CA LYS A 38 16.57 -1.27 0.36
C LYS A 38 16.55 -1.10 1.88
N ILE A 39 17.72 -0.90 2.50
CA ILE A 39 17.81 -0.62 3.95
C ILE A 39 17.12 0.70 4.27
N LYS A 40 17.36 1.75 3.47
CA LYS A 40 16.69 3.04 3.64
C LYS A 40 15.17 2.92 3.56
N ARG A 41 14.64 2.20 2.56
CA ARG A 41 13.21 1.91 2.46
C ARG A 41 12.71 1.21 3.72
N HIS A 42 13.38 0.15 4.16
CA HIS A 42 12.97 -0.61 5.33
C HIS A 42 12.93 0.25 6.60
N LEU A 43 13.94 1.12 6.78
CA LEU A 43 14.01 2.05 7.91
C LEU A 43 12.88 3.08 7.88
N LEU A 44 12.57 3.66 6.71
CA LEU A 44 11.46 4.60 6.54
C LEU A 44 10.10 3.94 6.83
N MET A 45 9.89 2.71 6.35
CA MET A 45 8.67 1.93 6.66
C MET A 45 8.56 1.64 8.15
N ALA A 46 9.63 1.11 8.78
CA ALA A 46 9.62 0.75 10.19
C ALA A 46 9.43 1.97 11.11
N LEU A 47 10.00 3.11 10.75
CA LEU A 47 9.84 4.38 11.47
C LEU A 47 8.40 4.90 11.39
N ARG A 48 7.78 4.79 10.21
CA ARG A 48 6.39 5.19 9.99
C ARG A 48 5.42 4.28 10.76
N ASP A 49 5.58 2.97 10.61
CA ASP A 49 4.69 1.97 11.17
C ASP A 49 4.92 1.77 12.68
N LYS A 50 5.98 2.38 13.23
CA LYS A 50 6.40 2.24 14.63
C LYS A 50 6.52 0.76 15.03
N THR A 51 7.16 -0.03 14.17
CA THR A 51 7.39 -1.46 14.40
C THR A 51 8.72 -1.74 15.10
N LEU A 52 9.54 -0.72 15.32
CA LEU A 52 10.82 -0.82 16.03
C LEU A 52 10.60 -1.07 17.52
N TYR A 53 11.40 -1.95 18.12
CA TYR A 53 11.38 -2.24 19.57
C TYR A 53 9.99 -2.60 20.13
N ALA A 54 9.38 -3.67 19.63
CA ALA A 54 8.03 -4.09 20.01
C ALA A 54 7.82 -4.26 21.54
N ASP A 55 8.87 -4.66 22.27
CA ASP A 55 8.81 -4.89 23.71
C ASP A 55 9.09 -3.64 24.57
N ASP A 56 9.59 -2.55 23.97
CA ASP A 56 10.05 -1.35 24.70
C ASP A 56 9.52 -0.07 24.05
N ASN A 57 8.36 0.36 24.55
CA ASN A 57 7.67 1.56 24.08
C ASN A 57 8.48 2.84 24.33
N VAL A 58 9.25 2.91 25.42
CA VAL A 58 10.04 4.10 25.76
C VAL A 58 11.14 4.31 24.73
N LYS A 59 11.91 3.26 24.45
CA LYS A 59 12.96 3.33 23.40
C LYS A 59 12.37 3.55 22.03
N GLN A 60 11.22 2.94 21.71
CA GLN A 60 10.54 3.17 20.45
C GLN A 60 10.22 4.65 20.26
N GLN A 61 9.69 5.31 21.29
CA GLN A 61 9.29 6.71 21.21
C GLN A 61 10.51 7.64 21.14
N GLU A 62 11.57 7.37 21.89
CA GLU A 62 12.85 8.10 21.78
C GLU A 62 13.43 8.03 20.36
N VAL A 63 13.47 6.83 19.78
CA VAL A 63 13.99 6.61 18.42
C VAL A 63 13.09 7.28 17.38
N TYR A 64 11.77 7.18 17.54
CA TYR A 64 10.81 7.86 16.67
C TYR A 64 11.02 9.38 16.70
N ASP A 65 11.11 9.97 17.90
CA ASP A 65 11.31 11.40 18.07
C ASP A 65 12.64 11.88 17.49
N LYS A 66 13.68 11.04 17.53
CA LYS A 66 14.98 11.31 16.94
C LYS A 66 14.96 11.36 15.41
N TYR A 67 14.18 10.51 14.73
CA TYR A 67 14.24 10.36 13.27
C TYR A 67 13.00 10.85 12.51
N LYS A 68 11.90 11.21 13.19
CA LYS A 68 10.61 11.60 12.58
C LYS A 68 10.70 12.73 11.55
N HIS A 69 11.71 13.60 11.63
CA HIS A 69 11.86 14.70 10.68
C HIS A 69 12.15 14.21 9.25
N TYR A 70 12.75 13.04 9.09
CA TYR A 70 13.00 12.44 7.77
C TYR A 70 11.74 11.92 7.08
N LEU A 71 10.63 11.71 7.82
CA LEU A 71 9.37 11.26 7.22
C LEU A 71 8.61 12.38 6.51
N LYS A 72 8.96 13.65 6.75
CA LYS A 72 8.24 14.79 6.17
C LYS A 72 8.36 14.85 4.65
N ASP A 73 9.46 14.32 4.12
CA ASP A 73 9.78 14.37 2.70
C ASP A 73 9.15 13.21 1.90
N TYR A 74 8.46 12.28 2.57
CA TYR A 74 7.97 11.05 1.94
C TYR A 74 6.53 10.69 2.34
N THR A 75 5.74 10.35 1.34
CA THR A 75 4.41 9.73 1.50
C THR A 75 4.50 8.21 1.66
N HIS A 76 3.37 7.56 1.95
CA HIS A 76 3.35 6.09 2.11
C HIS A 76 3.78 5.37 0.86
N GLU A 77 3.15 5.78 -0.25
CA GLU A 77 3.31 5.17 -1.55
C GLU A 77 4.75 5.38 -2.02
N GLU A 78 5.28 6.59 -1.88
CA GLU A 78 6.66 6.88 -2.25
C GLU A 78 7.68 6.00 -1.51
N ILE A 79 7.49 5.79 -0.19
CA ILE A 79 8.37 4.89 0.59
C ILE A 79 8.28 3.46 0.05
N GLU A 80 7.07 2.98 -0.22
CA GLU A 80 6.84 1.59 -0.64
C GLU A 80 7.52 1.26 -1.98
N TRP A 81 7.55 2.24 -2.89
CA TRP A 81 8.22 2.16 -4.20
C TRP A 81 9.71 2.54 -4.16
N TYR A 82 10.19 3.08 -3.03
CA TYR A 82 11.56 3.58 -2.91
C TYR A 82 12.61 2.48 -3.07
N GLY A 83 13.59 2.69 -3.96
CA GLY A 83 14.74 1.79 -4.06
C GLY A 83 14.43 0.42 -4.67
N LEU A 84 13.24 0.22 -5.24
CA LEU A 84 12.95 -0.92 -6.10
C LEU A 84 13.72 -0.80 -7.40
N THR A 85 14.28 -1.91 -7.86
CA THR A 85 14.80 -2.00 -9.23
C THR A 85 13.65 -2.02 -10.23
N PHE A 86 13.94 -1.74 -11.51
CA PHE A 86 12.93 -1.76 -12.57
C PHE A 86 12.13 -3.07 -12.61
N PHE A 87 12.82 -4.22 -12.51
CA PHE A 87 12.16 -5.53 -12.50
C PHE A 87 11.33 -5.77 -11.24
N GLU A 88 11.82 -5.36 -10.07
CA GLU A 88 11.04 -5.47 -8.82
C GLU A 88 9.79 -4.58 -8.85
N ALA A 89 9.89 -3.39 -9.46
CA ALA A 89 8.76 -2.49 -9.64
C ALA A 89 7.72 -3.10 -10.60
N LEU A 90 8.14 -3.74 -11.69
CA LEU A 90 7.23 -4.45 -12.59
C LEU A 90 6.51 -5.61 -11.89
N LEU A 91 7.23 -6.43 -11.12
CA LEU A 91 6.63 -7.51 -10.34
C LEU A 91 5.62 -6.98 -9.32
N LYS A 92 5.97 -5.93 -8.58
CA LYS A 92 5.05 -5.28 -7.65
C LYS A 92 3.81 -4.74 -8.35
N MET A 93 3.96 -4.14 -9.52
CA MET A 93 2.83 -3.64 -10.31
C MET A 93 1.91 -4.79 -10.73
N GLN A 94 2.49 -5.90 -11.23
CA GLN A 94 1.73 -7.10 -11.57
C GLN A 94 0.96 -7.65 -10.36
N ASP A 95 1.58 -7.74 -9.19
CA ASP A 95 0.91 -8.20 -7.97
C ASP A 95 -0.27 -7.30 -7.60
N ILE A 96 -0.13 -5.97 -7.75
CA ILE A 96 -1.21 -5.00 -7.51
C ILE A 96 -2.34 -5.21 -8.53
N ASP A 97 -2.00 -5.37 -9.81
CA ASP A 97 -2.97 -5.62 -10.87
C ASP A 97 -3.71 -6.93 -10.64
N GLU A 98 -3.03 -8.01 -10.26
CA GLU A 98 -3.64 -9.31 -9.93
C GLU A 98 -4.57 -9.22 -8.70
N LEU A 99 -4.20 -8.44 -7.69
CA LEU A 99 -5.05 -8.20 -6.52
C LEU A 99 -6.31 -7.40 -6.88
N ASN A 100 -6.19 -6.40 -7.76
CA ASN A 100 -7.30 -5.59 -8.25
C ASN A 100 -8.18 -6.36 -9.25
N GLU A 101 -7.57 -7.20 -10.08
CA GLU A 101 -8.21 -8.05 -11.10
C GLU A 101 -8.76 -9.36 -10.55
N LYS A 102 -9.07 -9.46 -9.24
CA LYS A 102 -9.87 -10.58 -8.73
C LYS A 102 -11.26 -10.54 -9.38
N LYS A 103 -11.35 -11.10 -10.58
CA LYS A 103 -12.52 -11.12 -11.46
C LYS A 103 -13.62 -11.86 -10.72
N ALA A 104 -14.58 -11.11 -10.20
CA ALA A 104 -15.79 -11.69 -9.65
C ALA A 104 -16.48 -12.53 -10.74
N PRO A 105 -17.06 -13.70 -10.39
CA PRO A 105 -17.75 -14.52 -11.37
C PRO A 105 -18.89 -13.70 -12.02
N LEU A 106 -18.98 -13.73 -13.35
CA LEU A 106 -19.98 -12.96 -14.12
C LEU A 106 -21.43 -13.23 -13.65
N LYS A 107 -21.69 -14.42 -13.11
CA LYS A 107 -22.97 -14.76 -12.47
C LYS A 107 -23.36 -13.78 -11.36
N ALA A 108 -22.42 -13.31 -10.55
CA ALA A 108 -22.70 -12.34 -9.49
C ALA A 108 -23.14 -10.99 -10.09
N LYS A 109 -22.48 -10.57 -11.17
CA LYS A 109 -22.83 -9.35 -11.91
C LYS A 109 -24.24 -9.45 -12.51
N TYR A 110 -24.53 -10.52 -13.26
CA TYR A 110 -25.86 -10.71 -13.88
C TYR A 110 -26.98 -10.86 -12.85
N ARG A 111 -26.70 -11.41 -11.66
CA ARG A 111 -27.68 -11.45 -10.57
C ARG A 111 -28.02 -10.07 -10.04
N LEU A 112 -27.02 -9.18 -9.91
CA LEU A 112 -27.26 -7.80 -9.49
C LEU A 112 -28.06 -7.03 -10.54
N GLU A 113 -27.69 -7.16 -11.82
CA GLU A 113 -28.41 -6.56 -12.95
C GLU A 113 -29.88 -7.02 -12.98
N LEU A 114 -30.14 -8.32 -12.82
CA LEU A 114 -31.52 -8.86 -12.77
C LEU A 114 -32.31 -8.32 -11.56
N ILE A 115 -31.69 -8.19 -10.39
CA ILE A 115 -32.35 -7.63 -9.20
C ILE A 115 -32.71 -6.16 -9.44
N GLU A 116 -31.85 -5.38 -10.09
CA GLU A 116 -32.12 -3.99 -10.47
C GLU A 116 -33.26 -3.90 -11.48
N GLU A 117 -33.27 -4.74 -12.52
CA GLU A 117 -34.38 -4.82 -13.49
C GLU A 117 -35.72 -5.16 -12.82
N LEU A 118 -35.72 -6.11 -11.89
CA LEU A 118 -36.93 -6.50 -11.16
C LEU A 118 -37.44 -5.40 -10.20
N LYS A 119 -36.54 -4.60 -9.61
CA LYS A 119 -36.93 -3.44 -8.80
C LYS A 119 -37.55 -2.34 -9.65
N ASN A 120 -36.92 -2.02 -10.78
CA ASN A 120 -37.40 -0.99 -11.70
C ASN A 120 -38.75 -1.38 -12.34
N SER A 121 -38.95 -2.66 -12.66
CA SER A 121 -40.23 -3.15 -13.18
C SER A 121 -41.34 -3.21 -12.12
N ASN A 122 -41.03 -3.51 -10.86
CA ASN A 122 -42.03 -3.46 -9.78
C ASN A 122 -42.56 -2.04 -9.49
N GLU A 123 -41.77 -0.99 -9.73
CA GLU A 123 -42.26 0.40 -9.67
C GLU A 123 -43.29 0.70 -10.79
N THR A 124 -43.20 0.03 -11.94
CA THR A 124 -44.19 0.15 -13.03
C THR A 124 -45.43 -0.74 -12.88
N ILE A 125 -45.39 -1.79 -12.05
CA ILE A 125 -46.50 -2.78 -11.92
C ILE A 125 -47.64 -2.27 -11.01
N GLU A 126 -47.50 -1.16 -10.30
CA GLU A 126 -48.62 -0.59 -9.53
C GLU A 126 -49.79 -0.12 -10.41
N GLU A 127 -49.58 0.16 -11.71
CA GLU A 127 -50.65 0.57 -12.64
C GLU A 127 -51.40 -0.60 -13.31
N ASP A 128 -50.81 -1.81 -13.40
CA ASP A 128 -51.32 -2.91 -14.25
C ASP A 128 -52.08 -4.04 -13.51
N LYS A 129 -52.40 -3.86 -12.23
CA LYS A 129 -53.23 -4.84 -11.46
C LYS A 129 -54.66 -5.00 -12.00
N SER A 130 -55.08 -4.15 -12.95
CA SER A 130 -56.39 -4.20 -13.62
C SER A 130 -56.61 -5.49 -14.43
N TRP A 131 -55.57 -6.03 -15.07
CA TRP A 131 -55.73 -7.20 -15.94
C TRP A 131 -55.72 -8.54 -15.18
N LEU A 132 -55.01 -8.61 -14.04
CA LEU A 132 -54.88 -9.83 -13.22
C LEU A 132 -56.19 -10.16 -12.51
N ASN A 133 -56.97 -9.15 -12.13
CA ASN A 133 -58.28 -9.35 -11.50
C ASN A 133 -59.36 -9.88 -12.47
N LYS A 134 -59.18 -9.78 -13.79
CA LYS A 134 -60.12 -10.32 -14.80
C LYS A 134 -59.93 -11.82 -15.08
N LEU A 135 -58.79 -12.39 -14.68
CA LEU A 135 -58.43 -13.79 -14.94
C LEU A 135 -58.59 -14.70 -13.73
N ASN A 136 -59.20 -14.20 -12.65
CA ASN A 136 -59.42 -14.98 -11.44
C ASN A 136 -60.82 -15.62 -11.46
N PRO A 137 -60.96 -16.94 -11.68
CA PRO A 137 -62.26 -17.61 -11.76
C PRO A 137 -62.84 -17.96 -10.37
N PHE A 138 -62.22 -17.49 -9.28
CA PHE A 138 -62.62 -17.78 -7.89
C PHE A 138 -62.82 -16.52 -7.03
N ASN A 139 -63.19 -15.39 -7.65
CA ASN A 139 -63.80 -14.27 -6.93
C ASN A 139 -65.28 -14.17 -7.30
#